data_AF-A0A0S8GB29-F1
#
_entry.id   AF-A0A0S8GB29-F1
#
_cell.length_a   1.000
_cell.length_b   1.000
_cell.length_c   1.000
_cell.angle_alpha   90.00
_cell.angle_beta   90.00
_cell.angle_gamma   90.00
#
_symmetry.space_group_name_H-M   'P 1'
#
loop_
_entity.id
_entity.type
_entity.pdbx_description
1 polymer ?
#
loop_
_entity_poly.entity_id
_entity_poly.type
_entity_poly.pdbx_seq_one_letter_code
_entity_poly.pdbx_strand_id
1 'polypeptide(L)'
;MELTTSFIDLNALDVTYLLVVGFIAGLVSGFIGSGGAFVLTPAMMSMGVPGIIAVASNICHKFPKALVGAIKRAKYGQVDVKLGLITGVSAEAGVLYGAHIQEGIKRAFGDAGSNLYVSVAFVIVLGIVGSYVLLDALRLQRSGRASTEKVSPLALWVQSINIPGT
;
A
#
# COMPACT_ATOMS: atom_id res chain seq x y z
N MET A 1 14.11 24.19 -20.98
CA MET A 1 13.74 23.10 -20.05
C MET A 1 14.37 23.45 -18.72
N GLU A 2 13.76 24.38 -17.98
CA GLU A 2 14.21 24.66 -16.61
C GLU A 2 13.79 23.47 -15.77
N LEU A 3 14.77 22.64 -15.40
CA LEU A 3 14.66 21.78 -14.24
C LEU A 3 14.63 22.71 -13.02
N THR A 4 13.47 23.31 -12.74
CA THR A 4 13.17 23.83 -11.40
C THR A 4 13.14 22.62 -10.48
N THR A 5 14.33 22.20 -10.08
CA THR A 5 14.56 21.29 -8.97
C THR A 5 14.05 22.03 -7.75
N SER A 6 12.75 21.89 -7.49
CA SER A 6 12.12 22.31 -6.26
C SER A 6 12.62 21.36 -5.17
N PHE A 7 13.90 21.49 -4.82
CA PHE A 7 14.44 20.88 -3.63
C PHE A 7 13.64 21.46 -2.45
N ILE A 8 13.16 20.57 -1.59
CA ILE A 8 12.57 21.00 -0.33
C ILE A 8 13.71 21.64 0.45
N ASP A 9 13.57 22.90 0.85
CA ASP A 9 14.48 23.51 1.78
C ASP A 9 14.40 22.74 3.10
N LEU A 10 15.45 21.99 3.42
CA LEU A 10 15.49 21.16 4.63
C LEU A 10 15.81 22.04 5.84
N ASN A 11 14.83 22.80 6.30
CA ASN A 11 14.93 23.46 7.59
C ASN A 11 14.80 22.44 8.73
N ALA A 12 15.26 22.81 9.93
CA ALA A 12 15.11 21.97 11.11
C ALA A 12 13.64 21.57 11.38
N LEU A 13 12.69 22.43 10.99
CA LEU A 13 11.26 22.17 11.06
C LEU A 13 10.86 21.05 10.08
N ASP A 14 11.22 21.14 8.80
CA ASP A 14 10.86 20.15 7.78
C ASP A 14 11.48 18.78 8.05
N VAL A 15 12.72 18.77 8.56
CA VAL A 15 13.39 17.54 9.02
C VAL A 15 12.65 16.92 10.20
N THR A 16 12.26 17.73 11.18
CA THR A 16 11.51 17.25 12.35
C THR A 16 10.13 16.73 11.93
N TYR A 17 9.45 17.44 11.03
CA TYR A 17 8.17 17.03 10.47
C TYR A 17 8.29 15.68 9.75
N LEU A 18 9.29 15.53 8.87
CA LEU A 18 9.57 14.28 8.16
C LEU A 18 9.89 13.12 9.11
N LEU A 19 10.62 13.37 10.20
CA LEU A 19 10.89 12.34 11.21
C LEU A 19 9.62 11.90 11.92
N VAL A 20 8.76 12.83 12.34
CA VAL A 20 7.49 12.51 13.01
C VAL A 20 6.55 11.76 12.07
N VAL A 21 6.37 12.26 10.85
CA VAL A 21 5.55 11.62 9.83
C VAL A 21 6.11 10.24 9.48
N GLY A 22 7.42 10.13 9.26
CA GLY A 22 8.08 8.87 8.94
C GLY A 22 7.95 7.85 10.06
N PHE A 23 8.06 8.28 11.32
CA PHE A 23 7.86 7.44 12.49
C PHE A 23 6.42 6.93 12.58
N ILE A 24 5.43 7.82 12.49
CA ILE A 24 4.00 7.44 12.52
C ILE A 24 3.67 6.53 11.33
N ALA A 25 4.07 6.91 10.13
CA ALA A 25 3.87 6.12 8.91
C ALA A 25 4.52 4.74 9.03
N GLY A 26 5.71 4.66 9.63
CA GLY A 26 6.42 3.41 9.92
C GLY A 26 5.69 2.53 10.91
N LEU A 27 5.21 3.08 12.03
CA LEU A 27 4.44 2.35 13.03
C LEU A 27 3.14 1.79 12.44
N VAL A 28 2.32 2.65 11.81
CA VAL A 28 1.04 2.24 11.22
C VAL A 28 1.27 1.24 10.08
N SER A 29 2.31 1.46 9.26
CA SER A 29 2.72 0.50 8.23
C SER A 29 3.15 -0.84 8.81
N GLY A 30 3.83 -0.85 9.95
CA GLY A 30 4.30 -2.07 10.61
C GLY A 30 3.15 -2.92 11.11
N PHE A 31 2.14 -2.29 11.73
CA PHE A 31 0.95 -2.99 12.22
C PHE A 31 0.02 -3.46 11.10
N ILE A 32 -0.23 -2.63 10.08
CA ILE A 32 -1.14 -2.96 8.98
C ILE A 32 -0.45 -3.81 7.90
N GLY A 33 0.88 -3.77 7.81
CA GLY A 33 1.65 -4.46 6.77
C GLY A 33 1.53 -3.84 5.37
N SER A 34 0.88 -2.68 5.22
CA SER A 34 0.57 -2.04 3.91
C SER A 34 1.74 -1.23 3.30
N GLY A 35 2.85 -1.10 4.01
CA GLY A 35 4.07 -0.45 3.52
C GLY A 35 4.08 1.09 3.56
N GLY A 36 3.17 1.74 4.31
CA GLY A 36 3.26 3.15 4.75
C GLY A 36 2.99 4.24 3.70
N ALA A 37 2.92 3.88 2.41
CA ALA A 37 2.77 4.87 1.33
C ALA A 37 1.46 5.69 1.39
N PHE A 38 0.44 5.19 2.08
CA PHE A 38 -0.83 5.91 2.26
C PHE A 38 -0.68 7.16 3.13
N VAL A 39 0.33 7.22 4.02
CA VAL A 39 0.65 8.40 4.83
C VAL A 39 1.76 9.24 4.18
N LEU A 40 2.79 8.56 3.65
CA LEU A 40 3.97 9.23 3.09
C LEU A 40 3.67 10.04 1.83
N THR A 41 2.79 9.58 0.94
CA THR A 41 2.49 10.31 -0.31
C THR A 41 1.79 11.64 -0.04
N PRO A 42 0.69 11.68 0.73
CA PRO A 42 0.03 12.94 1.05
C PRO A 42 0.92 13.88 1.87
N ALA A 43 1.74 13.35 2.78
CA ALA A 43 2.65 14.16 3.58
C ALA A 43 3.76 14.82 2.74
N MET A 44 4.33 14.11 1.76
CA MET A 44 5.27 14.73 0.82
C MET A 44 4.58 15.80 -0.02
N MET A 45 3.36 15.52 -0.50
CA MET A 45 2.58 16.50 -1.27
C MET A 45 2.22 17.75 -0.44
N SER A 46 1.98 17.62 0.87
CA SER A 46 1.73 18.78 1.73
C SER A 46 2.94 19.68 1.94
N MET A 47 4.16 19.16 1.72
CA MET A 47 5.39 19.97 1.69
C MET A 47 5.66 20.59 0.31
N GLY A 48 4.72 20.50 -0.63
CA GLY A 48 4.86 21.06 -1.98
C GLY A 48 5.54 20.14 -2.99
N VAL A 49 5.83 18.87 -2.64
CA VAL A 49 6.39 17.92 -3.60
C VAL A 49 5.34 17.59 -4.66
N PRO A 50 5.68 17.67 -5.97
CA PRO A 50 4.76 17.25 -7.03
C PRO A 50 4.29 15.81 -6.82
N GLY A 51 2.98 15.57 -6.96
CA GLY A 51 2.34 14.29 -6.67
C GLY A 51 2.92 13.14 -7.49
N ILE A 52 3.29 13.38 -8.75
CA ILE A 52 3.95 12.38 -9.60
C ILE A 52 5.30 11.92 -9.02
N ILE A 53 6.07 12.85 -8.45
CA ILE A 53 7.38 12.57 -7.84
C ILE A 53 7.18 11.86 -6.49
N ALA A 54 6.21 12.31 -5.70
CA ALA A 54 5.87 11.69 -4.42
C ALA A 54 5.43 10.23 -4.58
N VAL A 55 4.57 9.93 -5.56
CA VAL A 55 4.11 8.57 -5.86
C VAL A 55 5.26 7.69 -6.36
N ALA A 56 6.05 8.19 -7.31
CA ALA A 56 7.20 7.45 -7.86
C ALA A 56 8.22 7.10 -6.75
N SER A 57 8.56 8.08 -5.91
CA SER A 57 9.51 7.90 -4.81
C SER A 57 9.04 6.84 -3.81
N ASN A 58 7.75 6.82 -3.49
CA ASN A 58 7.18 5.82 -2.59
C ASN A 58 7.17 4.41 -3.17
N ILE A 59 6.98 4.25 -4.48
CA ILE A 59 7.07 2.95 -5.16
C ILE A 59 8.52 2.45 -5.11
N CYS A 60 9.49 3.32 -5.40
CA CYS A 60 10.92 2.99 -5.31
C CYS A 60 11.31 2.56 -3.89
N HIS A 61 10.80 3.21 -2.85
CA HIS A 61 11.05 2.80 -1.45
C HIS A 61 10.38 1.46 -1.09
N LYS A 62 9.21 1.15 -1.65
CA LYS A 62 8.50 -0.11 -1.38
C LYS A 62 9.15 -1.31 -2.06
N PHE A 63 9.74 -1.12 -3.24
CA PHE A 63 10.28 -2.21 -4.05
C PHE A 63 11.32 -3.08 -3.32
N PRO A 64 12.39 -2.55 -2.70
CA PRO A 64 13.37 -3.37 -1.99
C PRO A 64 12.78 -4.19 -0.85
N LYS A 65 11.82 -3.61 -0.10
CA LYS A 65 11.16 -4.30 1.02
C LYS A 65 10.33 -5.48 0.52
N ALA A 66 9.57 -5.27 -0.55
CA ALA A 66 8.80 -6.34 -1.19
C ALA A 66 9.71 -7.43 -1.76
N LEU A 67 10.84 -7.05 -2.39
CA LEU A 67 11.82 -7.99 -2.94
C LEU A 67 12.44 -8.86 -1.85
N VAL A 68 12.92 -8.27 -0.76
CA VAL A 68 13.50 -9.02 0.37
C VAL A 68 12.46 -9.95 1.00
N GLY A 69 11.22 -9.48 1.16
CA GLY A 69 10.11 -10.30 1.66
C GLY A 69 9.78 -11.48 0.75
N ALA A 70 9.77 -11.25 -0.57
CA ALA A 70 9.54 -12.28 -1.57
C ALA A 70 10.65 -13.33 -1.57
N ILE A 71 11.93 -12.92 -1.54
CA ILE A 71 13.07 -13.83 -1.46
C ILE A 71 13.00 -14.68 -0.20
N LYS A 72 12.69 -14.08 0.95
CA LYS A 72 12.59 -14.81 2.21
C LYS A 72 11.46 -15.85 2.17
N ARG A 73 10.28 -15.50 1.65
CA ARG A 73 9.18 -16.47 1.45
C ARG A 73 9.51 -17.55 0.42
N ALA A 74 10.26 -17.22 -0.62
CA ALA A 74 10.72 -18.18 -1.62
C ALA A 74 11.64 -19.24 -0.99
N LYS A 75 12.54 -18.81 -0.08
CA LYS A 75 13.40 -19.74 0.68
C LYS A 75 12.62 -20.70 1.57
N TYR A 76 11.42 -20.33 2.03
CA TYR A 76 10.53 -21.21 2.80
C TYR A 76 9.63 -22.10 1.94
N GLY A 77 9.76 -22.07 0.61
CA GLY A 77 8.90 -22.85 -0.30
C GLY A 77 7.45 -22.35 -0.38
N GLN A 78 7.16 -21.16 0.14
CA GLN A 78 5.80 -20.59 0.23
C GLN A 78 5.44 -19.68 -0.95
N VAL A 79 6.15 -19.81 -2.08
CA VAL A 79 5.97 -18.95 -3.26
C VAL A 79 5.46 -19.78 -4.43
N ASP A 80 4.24 -19.49 -4.85
CA ASP A 80 3.72 -19.93 -6.14
C ASP A 80 4.24 -18.97 -7.23
N VAL A 81 5.25 -19.43 -7.98
CA VAL A 81 5.89 -18.65 -9.05
C VAL A 81 4.92 -18.39 -10.21
N LYS A 82 4.00 -19.32 -10.50
CA LYS A 82 3.02 -19.17 -11.57
C LYS A 82 2.04 -18.05 -11.22
N LEU A 83 1.50 -18.07 -10.01
CA LEU A 83 0.62 -17.00 -9.52
C LEU A 83 1.37 -15.66 -9.45
N GLY A 84 2.61 -15.67 -8.98
CA GLY A 84 3.48 -14.49 -8.93
C GLY A 84 3.72 -13.86 -10.30
N LEU A 85 3.93 -14.68 -11.34
CA LEU A 85 4.13 -14.19 -12.70
C LEU A 85 2.83 -13.61 -13.30
N ILE A 86 1.71 -14.31 -13.13
CA ILE A 86 0.40 -13.85 -13.64
C ILE A 86 0.02 -12.51 -12.99
N THR A 87 0.18 -12.40 -11.67
CA THR A 87 -0.09 -11.16 -10.92
C THR A 87 0.92 -10.06 -11.25
N GLY A 88 2.18 -10.40 -11.48
CA GLY A 88 3.21 -9.45 -11.90
C GLY A 88 2.90 -8.84 -13.27
N VAL A 89 2.56 -9.66 -14.26
CA VAL A 89 2.24 -9.18 -15.62
C VAL A 89 0.97 -8.33 -15.63
N SER A 90 -0.07 -8.73 -14.90
CA SER A 90 -1.30 -7.94 -14.81
C SER A 90 -1.09 -6.62 -14.06
N ALA A 91 -0.28 -6.62 -13.00
CA ALA A 91 0.10 -5.40 -12.28
C ALA A 91 0.91 -4.46 -13.17
N GLU A 92 1.89 -4.96 -13.91
CA GLU A 92 2.71 -4.16 -14.83
C GLU A 92 1.85 -3.50 -15.91
N ALA A 93 0.95 -4.25 -16.54
CA ALA A 93 0.02 -3.70 -17.53
C ALA A 93 -0.86 -2.59 -16.94
N GLY A 94 -1.37 -2.78 -15.71
CA GLY A 94 -2.16 -1.78 -15.00
C GLY A 94 -1.36 -0.51 -14.67
N VAL A 95 -0.11 -0.66 -14.22
CA VAL A 95 0.79 0.47 -13.91
C VAL A 95 1.14 1.25 -15.18
N LEU A 96 1.47 0.58 -16.27
CA LEU A 96 1.78 1.23 -17.55
C LEU A 96 0.59 2.02 -18.08
N TYR A 97 -0.61 1.46 -18.00
CA TYR A 97 -1.84 2.15 -18.39
C TYR A 97 -2.12 3.37 -17.50
N GLY A 98 -1.99 3.20 -16.18
CA GLY A 98 -2.13 4.30 -15.22
C GLY A 98 -1.11 5.41 -15.44
N ALA A 99 0.15 5.07 -15.76
CA ALA A 99 1.20 6.01 -16.08
C ALA A 99 0.89 6.82 -17.34
N HIS A 100 0.31 6.19 -18.38
CA HIS A 100 -0.13 6.90 -19.58
C HIS A 100 -1.25 7.90 -19.30
N ILE A 101 -2.22 7.52 -18.45
CA ILE A 101 -3.29 8.45 -18.01
C ILE A 101 -2.67 9.63 -17.25
N GLN A 102 -1.79 9.35 -16.30
CA GLN A 102 -1.12 10.35 -15.47
C GLN A 102 -0.32 11.34 -16.33
N GLU A 103 0.42 10.83 -17.31
CA GLU A 103 1.20 11.65 -18.22
C GLU A 103 0.30 12.48 -19.15
N GLY A 104 -0.80 11.90 -19.64
CA GLY A 104 -1.82 12.61 -20.41
C GLY A 104 -2.43 13.77 -19.64
N ILE A 105 -2.78 13.57 -18.37
CA ILE A 105 -3.29 14.61 -17.48
C ILE A 105 -2.24 15.69 -17.25
N LYS A 106 -0.98 15.30 -16.99
CA LYS A 106 0.11 16.26 -16.80
C LYS A 106 0.33 17.12 -18.04
N ARG A 107 0.27 16.53 -19.25
CA ARG A 107 0.43 17.27 -20.51
C ARG A 107 -0.74 18.23 -20.78
N ALA A 108 -1.97 17.86 -20.40
CA ALA A 108 -3.16 18.67 -20.65
C ALA A 108 -3.39 19.78 -19.60
N PHE A 109 -3.12 19.50 -18.32
CA PHE A 109 -3.48 20.37 -17.18
C PHE A 109 -2.28 20.82 -16.33
N GLY A 110 -1.05 20.47 -16.73
CA GLY A 110 0.17 20.84 -16.02
C GLY A 110 0.33 20.15 -14.66
N ASP A 111 1.28 20.64 -13.86
CA ASP A 111 1.61 20.05 -12.56
C ASP A 111 0.46 20.19 -11.54
N ALA A 112 -0.29 21.30 -11.58
CA ALA A 112 -1.45 21.49 -10.71
C ALA A 112 -2.56 20.46 -10.97
N GLY A 113 -2.87 20.18 -12.24
CA GLY A 113 -3.85 19.16 -12.62
C GLY A 113 -3.40 17.75 -12.25
N SER A 114 -2.12 17.44 -12.44
CA SER A 114 -1.53 16.16 -12.02
C SER A 114 -1.59 15.96 -10.50
N ASN A 115 -1.28 17.00 -9.72
CA ASN A 115 -1.36 16.97 -8.26
C ASN A 115 -2.81 16.77 -7.79
N LEU A 116 -3.76 17.48 -8.40
CA LEU A 116 -5.17 17.33 -8.08
C LEU A 116 -5.66 15.90 -8.37
N TYR A 117 -5.31 15.35 -9.53
CA TYR A 117 -5.66 13.98 -9.89
C TYR A 117 -5.13 12.97 -8.87
N VAL A 118 -3.84 13.08 -8.49
CA VAL A 118 -3.24 12.18 -7.48
C VAL A 118 -3.96 12.32 -6.14
N SER A 119 -4.18 13.55 -5.67
CA SER A 119 -4.88 13.80 -4.40
C SER A 119 -6.29 13.23 -4.40
N VAL A 120 -7.07 13.45 -5.46
CA VAL A 120 -8.44 12.92 -5.59
C VAL A 120 -8.43 11.40 -5.64
N ALA A 121 -7.53 10.79 -6.41
CA ALA A 121 -7.38 9.34 -6.45
C ALA A 121 -7.05 8.77 -5.07
N PHE A 122 -6.12 9.39 -4.33
CA PHE A 122 -5.79 8.99 -2.96
C PHE A 122 -6.99 9.12 -2.01
N VAL A 123 -7.71 10.24 -2.05
CA VAL A 123 -8.89 10.46 -1.19
C VAL A 123 -9.98 9.44 -1.47
N ILE A 124 -10.27 9.15 -2.75
CA ILE A 124 -11.27 8.15 -3.13
C ILE A 124 -10.84 6.76 -2.66
N VAL A 125 -9.61 6.32 -2.97
CA VAL A 125 -9.13 4.99 -2.62
C VAL A 125 -9.05 4.79 -1.12
N LEU A 126 -8.45 5.74 -0.38
CA LEU A 126 -8.34 5.66 1.07
C LEU A 126 -9.69 5.83 1.76
N GLY A 127 -10.58 6.65 1.22
CA GLY A 127 -11.95 6.79 1.70
C GLY A 127 -12.73 5.48 1.58
N ILE A 128 -12.65 4.80 0.44
CA ILE A 128 -13.30 3.51 0.22
C ILE A 128 -12.70 2.43 1.12
N VAL A 129 -11.37 2.25 1.10
CA VAL A 129 -10.71 1.20 1.89
C VAL A 129 -10.88 1.45 3.39
N GLY A 130 -10.68 2.69 3.84
CA GLY A 130 -10.85 3.08 5.23
C GLY A 130 -12.28 2.89 5.72
N SER A 131 -13.27 3.29 4.91
CA SER A 131 -14.68 3.05 5.24
C SER A 131 -15.02 1.57 5.27
N TYR A 132 -14.51 0.78 4.31
CA TYR A 132 -14.73 -0.67 4.28
C TYR A 132 -14.16 -1.35 5.53
N VAL A 133 -12.92 -1.03 5.90
CA VAL A 133 -12.27 -1.55 7.12
C VAL A 133 -13.01 -1.12 8.38
N LEU A 134 -13.44 0.15 8.45
CA LEU A 134 -14.22 0.64 9.59
C LEU A 134 -15.56 -0.07 9.71
N LEU A 135 -16.27 -0.27 8.60
CA LEU A 135 -17.53 -1.01 8.56
C LEU A 135 -17.33 -2.46 8.98
N ASP A 136 -16.24 -3.10 8.52
CA ASP A 136 -15.89 -4.46 8.92
C ASP A 136 -15.60 -4.55 10.42
N ALA A 137 -14.78 -3.65 10.96
CA ALA A 137 -14.47 -3.57 12.38
C ALA A 137 -15.72 -3.32 13.25
N LEU A 138 -16.61 -2.43 12.82
CA LEU A 138 -17.87 -2.16 13.53
C LEU A 138 -18.84 -3.34 13.43
N ARG A 139 -18.88 -4.06 12.29
CA ARG A 139 -19.68 -5.29 12.14
C ARG A 139 -19.17 -6.39 13.07
N LEU A 140 -17.85 -6.55 13.18
CA LEU A 140 -17.20 -7.48 14.12
C LEU A 140 -17.56 -7.15 15.57
N GLN A 141 -17.51 -5.87 15.97
CA GLN A 141 -17.87 -5.45 17.33
C GLN A 141 -19.36 -5.55 17.63
N ARG A 142 -20.24 -5.21 16.68
CA ARG A 142 -21.70 -5.33 16.84
C ARG A 142 -22.16 -6.79 16.86
N SER A 143 -21.44 -7.69 16.19
CA SER A 143 -21.68 -9.13 16.25
C SER A 143 -21.14 -9.76 17.54
N GLY A 144 -21.31 -9.09 18.68
CA GLY A 144 -20.71 -9.40 19.99
C GLY A 144 -21.06 -10.77 20.60
N ARG A 145 -20.70 -11.86 19.93
CA ARG A 145 -20.74 -13.26 20.38
C ARG A 145 -19.90 -14.10 19.43
N ALA A 146 -18.76 -14.57 19.94
CA ALA A 146 -18.11 -15.81 19.55
C ALA A 146 -18.28 -16.20 18.07
N SER A 147 -17.36 -15.72 17.24
CA SER A 147 -16.72 -16.68 16.33
C SER A 147 -15.94 -17.66 17.20
N THR A 148 -16.66 -18.54 17.93
CA THR A 148 -16.21 -19.92 17.97
C THR A 148 -16.06 -20.22 16.49
N GLU A 149 -14.82 -20.29 15.99
CA GLU A 149 -14.58 -20.79 14.64
C GLU A 149 -15.44 -22.04 14.55
N LYS A 150 -16.54 -21.98 13.79
CA LYS A 150 -17.30 -23.19 13.51
C LYS A 150 -16.36 -23.95 12.61
N VAL A 151 -15.56 -24.81 13.24
CA VAL A 151 -14.68 -25.75 12.58
C VAL A 151 -15.53 -26.37 11.48
N SER A 152 -15.11 -26.18 10.23
CA SER A 152 -15.81 -26.71 9.06
C SER A 152 -16.13 -28.19 9.34
N PRO A 153 -17.30 -28.73 8.92
CA PRO A 153 -17.62 -30.15 9.10
C PRO A 153 -16.49 -31.06 8.58
N LEU A 154 -15.76 -30.60 7.56
CA LEU A 154 -14.58 -31.29 7.01
C LEU A 154 -13.39 -31.29 7.97
N ALA A 155 -13.15 -30.19 8.70
CA ALA A 155 -12.06 -30.10 9.66
C ALA A 155 -12.34 -30.94 10.92
N LEU A 156 -13.60 -31.04 11.37
CA LEU A 156 -14.01 -31.97 12.42
C LEU A 156 -13.88 -33.42 11.96
N TRP A 157 -14.26 -33.72 10.72
CA TRP A 157 -14.12 -35.05 10.14
C TRP A 157 -12.64 -35.46 10.02
N VAL A 158 -11.76 -34.57 9.57
CA VAL A 158 -10.32 -34.84 9.49
C VAL A 158 -9.69 -35.02 10.87
N GLN A 159 -10.10 -34.24 11.89
CA GLN A 159 -9.65 -34.46 13.27
C GLN A 159 -10.15 -35.78 13.87
N SER A 160 -11.31 -36.28 13.42
CA SER A 160 -11.84 -37.57 13.88
C SER A 160 -11.07 -38.78 13.31
N ILE A 161 -10.24 -38.58 12.29
CA ILE A 161 -9.38 -39.62 11.75
C ILE A 161 -8.13 -39.68 12.62
N ASN A 162 -8.15 -40.59 13.59
CA ASN A 162 -7.01 -40.90 14.44
C ASN A 162 -5.97 -41.65 13.60
N ILE A 163 -5.04 -40.94 12.96
CA ILE A 163 -3.94 -41.55 12.20
C ILE A 163 -2.94 -42.13 13.21
N PRO A 164 -2.80 -43.46 13.33
CA PRO A 164 -1.81 -44.04 14.22
C PRO A 164 -0.43 -43.82 13.59
N GLY A 165 0.45 -43.06 14.24
CA GLY A 165 1.87 -42.96 13.86
C GLY A 165 2.47 -41.58 13.61
N THR A 166 1.84 -40.48 14.05
CA THR A 166 2.52 -39.18 14.24
C THR A 166 2.74 -38.88 15.70
#